data_AF-A0A7W1ALC5-F1
#
_entry.id   AF-A0A7W1ALC5-F1
#
_cell.length_a   1.000
_cell.length_b   1.000
_cell.length_c   1.000
_cell.angle_alpha   90.00
_cell.angle_beta   90.00
_cell.angle_gamma   90.00
#
_symmetry.space_group_name_H-M   'P 1'
#
loop_
_entity.id
_entity.type
_entity.pdbx_description
1 polymer ?
#
loop_
_entity_poly.entity_id
_entity_poly.type
_entity_poly.pdbx_seq_one_letter_code
_entity_poly.pdbx_strand_id
1 'polypeptide(L)'
;MARGKKNKAAPKKTAAAKKNKAPTAKKAPAAKKSSSKPKQGNADAAVSELISVLACPKSAVNELALSCEHVLDQMDVSCGFARFTATAWANRPGLYQEIDPIARELITEYERHAEVLGRLLDRLAPLAEEEEHIDHEDLDPHDVMLRVQPMLTAEATA
;
A
#
# COMPACT_ATOMS: atom_id res chain seq x y z
N MET A 1 -68.68 -24.40 28.68
CA MET A 1 -68.69 -25.84 28.32
C MET A 1 -67.32 -26.20 27.75
N ALA A 2 -66.47 -26.86 28.57
CA ALA A 2 -65.91 -28.20 28.33
C ALA A 2 -64.60 -28.18 27.51
N ARG A 3 -63.42 -28.26 28.15
CA ARG A 3 -62.67 -29.48 28.58
C ARG A 3 -62.03 -30.22 27.40
N GLY A 4 -60.70 -30.14 27.27
CA GLY A 4 -59.79 -31.27 27.53
C GLY A 4 -59.08 -31.68 26.23
N LYS A 5 -57.90 -32.30 26.17
CA LYS A 5 -57.09 -33.01 27.16
C LYS A 5 -55.69 -33.26 26.55
N LYS A 6 -54.70 -33.42 27.43
CA LYS A 6 -53.27 -33.69 27.21
C LYS A 6 -52.99 -35.11 26.66
N ASN A 7 -51.82 -35.29 26.03
CA ASN A 7 -50.88 -36.43 26.12
C ASN A 7 -49.54 -35.92 25.54
N LYS A 8 -48.39 -35.76 26.22
CA LYS A 8 -47.55 -36.62 27.09
C LYS A 8 -47.13 -37.96 26.45
N ALA A 9 -45.92 -37.98 25.87
CA ALA A 9 -44.94 -39.08 26.02
C ALA A 9 -43.54 -38.57 25.63
N ALA A 10 -42.59 -38.66 26.57
CA ALA A 10 -41.15 -38.64 26.36
C ALA A 10 -40.63 -40.11 26.41
N PRO A 11 -39.32 -40.39 26.47
CA PRO A 11 -38.23 -40.14 25.50
C PRO A 11 -37.59 -41.47 25.04
N LYS A 12 -36.81 -41.49 23.95
CA LYS A 12 -35.89 -42.59 23.63
C LYS A 12 -34.44 -42.10 23.58
N LYS A 13 -33.60 -42.72 24.41
CA LYS A 13 -32.16 -42.56 24.57
C LYS A 13 -31.36 -43.22 23.44
N THR A 14 -30.08 -42.86 23.41
CA THR A 14 -28.85 -43.42 22.78
C THR A 14 -28.37 -42.62 21.56
N ALA A 15 -27.10 -42.23 21.40
CA ALA A 15 -25.87 -42.52 22.13
C ALA A 15 -24.84 -41.37 21.99
N ALA A 16 -24.03 -41.22 23.06
CA ALA A 16 -22.62 -40.81 23.11
C ALA A 16 -22.08 -39.71 22.16
N ALA A 17 -21.87 -38.52 22.72
CA ALA A 17 -20.79 -37.62 22.29
C ALA A 17 -19.92 -37.24 23.50
N LYS A 18 -18.62 -37.36 23.29
CA LYS A 18 -17.51 -37.28 24.25
C LYS A 18 -17.52 -36.02 25.12
N LYS A 19 -17.19 -36.23 26.40
CA LYS A 19 -16.77 -35.20 27.36
C LYS A 19 -15.56 -34.44 26.82
N ASN A 20 -15.72 -33.16 26.48
CA ASN A 20 -14.58 -32.26 26.34
C ASN A 20 -14.17 -31.74 27.72
N LYS A 21 -13.00 -32.20 28.14
CA LYS A 21 -12.20 -31.71 29.26
C LYS A 21 -11.86 -30.23 29.01
N ALA A 22 -12.09 -29.39 30.02
CA ALA A 22 -11.57 -28.04 30.08
C ALA A 22 -10.03 -28.04 29.95
N PRO A 23 -9.43 -27.16 29.13
CA PRO A 23 -8.00 -26.95 29.19
C PRO A 23 -7.68 -25.98 30.33
N THR A 24 -6.94 -26.53 31.27
CA THR A 24 -6.21 -25.86 32.34
C THR A 24 -5.31 -24.75 31.81
N ALA A 25 -5.32 -23.63 32.54
CA ALA A 25 -4.40 -22.53 32.39
C ALA A 25 -2.94 -23.03 32.37
N LYS A 26 -2.27 -22.89 31.22
CA LYS A 26 -0.82 -22.98 31.10
C LYS A 26 -0.25 -21.59 30.91
N LYS A 27 0.66 -21.24 31.81
CA LYS A 27 1.52 -20.05 31.84
C LYS A 27 1.89 -19.56 30.44
N ALA A 28 1.60 -18.29 30.18
CA ALA A 28 2.20 -17.53 29.11
C ALA A 28 3.73 -17.56 29.24
N PRO A 29 4.50 -17.92 28.19
CA PRO A 29 5.90 -17.55 28.15
C PRO A 29 5.97 -16.04 27.94
N ALA A 30 6.59 -15.35 28.89
CA ALA A 30 6.96 -13.95 28.77
C ALA A 30 7.72 -13.76 27.44
N ALA A 31 7.10 -13.02 26.52
CA ALA A 31 7.76 -12.54 25.32
C ALA A 31 8.95 -11.69 25.77
N LYS A 32 10.15 -12.29 25.70
CA LYS A 32 11.40 -11.52 25.71
C LYS A 32 11.29 -10.53 24.56
N LYS A 33 11.18 -9.25 24.89
CA LYS A 33 11.60 -8.14 24.03
C LYS A 33 13.07 -8.38 23.67
N SER A 34 13.32 -9.15 22.61
CA SER A 34 14.55 -9.00 21.84
C SER A 34 14.31 -7.81 20.94
N SER A 35 14.88 -6.68 21.33
CA SER A 35 15.12 -5.53 20.48
C SER A 35 15.73 -5.99 19.16
N SER A 36 14.90 -6.13 18.13
CA SER A 36 15.38 -6.24 16.75
C SER A 36 15.89 -4.86 16.36
N LYS A 37 17.18 -4.62 16.68
CA LYS A 37 17.98 -3.61 16.00
C LYS A 37 17.78 -3.83 14.49
N PRO A 38 17.36 -2.82 13.70
CA PRO A 38 17.23 -3.00 12.27
C PRO A 38 18.56 -3.51 11.74
N LYS A 39 18.55 -4.61 10.98
CA LYS A 39 19.75 -5.14 10.33
C LYS A 39 20.24 -4.08 9.35
N GLN A 40 21.30 -3.39 9.73
CA GLN A 40 21.95 -2.33 8.94
C GLN A 40 22.30 -2.80 7.52
N GLY A 41 22.64 -4.08 7.35
CA GLY A 41 22.94 -4.66 6.04
C GLY A 41 21.78 -4.73 5.03
N ASN A 42 20.51 -4.51 5.44
CA ASN A 42 19.40 -4.43 4.48
C ASN A 42 19.26 -3.01 3.89
N ALA A 43 19.62 -1.99 4.67
CA ALA A 43 19.65 -0.61 4.19
C ALA A 43 20.84 -0.39 3.25
N ASP A 44 22.01 -0.92 3.61
CA ASP A 44 23.22 -0.82 2.78
C ASP A 44 23.03 -1.52 1.42
N ALA A 45 22.31 -2.66 1.39
CA ALA A 45 21.96 -3.36 0.16
C ALA A 45 20.99 -2.56 -0.72
N ALA A 46 19.93 -1.98 -0.13
CA ALA A 46 18.97 -1.15 -0.86
C ALA A 46 19.61 0.12 -1.43
N VAL A 47 20.53 0.75 -0.68
CA VAL A 47 21.29 1.91 -1.16
C VAL A 47 22.23 1.51 -2.30
N SER A 48 22.90 0.36 -2.19
CA SER A 48 23.76 -0.16 -3.27
C SER A 48 22.99 -0.48 -4.55
N GLU A 49 21.76 -1.00 -4.43
CA GLU A 49 20.87 -1.28 -5.55
C GLU A 49 20.40 0.03 -6.21
N LEU A 50 19.98 1.01 -5.42
CA LEU A 50 19.60 2.34 -5.91
C LEU A 50 20.75 3.04 -6.63
N ILE A 51 21.97 2.97 -6.09
CA ILE A 51 23.16 3.53 -6.74
C ILE A 51 23.42 2.87 -8.10
N SER A 52 23.22 1.54 -8.18
CA SER A 52 23.41 0.79 -9.44
C SER A 52 22.36 1.18 -10.49
N VAL A 53 21.11 1.41 -10.07
CA VAL A 53 20.04 1.93 -10.95
C VAL A 53 20.37 3.33 -11.45
N LEU A 54 20.81 4.23 -10.56
CA LEU A 54 21.12 5.62 -10.89
C LEU A 54 22.40 5.78 -11.74
N ALA A 55 23.30 4.81 -11.68
CA ALA A 55 24.52 4.77 -12.48
C ALA A 55 24.25 4.57 -13.97
N CYS A 56 23.17 3.85 -14.31
CA CYS A 56 22.75 3.62 -15.69
C CYS A 56 21.58 4.54 -16.05
N PRO A 57 21.74 5.50 -16.97
CA PRO A 57 20.69 6.44 -17.35
C PRO A 57 19.39 5.76 -17.79
N LYS A 58 19.49 4.64 -18.54
CA LYS A 58 18.34 3.88 -19.00
C LYS A 58 17.58 3.22 -17.86
N SER A 59 18.30 2.58 -16.94
CA SER A 59 17.69 1.98 -15.74
C SER A 59 17.03 3.05 -14.86
N ALA A 60 17.67 4.20 -14.68
CA ALA A 60 17.11 5.32 -13.93
C ALA A 60 15.83 5.89 -14.57
N VAL A 61 15.81 6.05 -15.90
CA VAL A 61 14.63 6.51 -16.65
C VAL A 61 13.50 5.48 -16.58
N ASN A 62 13.81 4.19 -16.72
CA ASN A 62 12.83 3.12 -16.64
C ASN A 62 12.20 3.00 -15.25
N GLU A 63 13.02 3.05 -14.18
CA GLU A 63 12.52 3.05 -12.80
C GLU A 63 11.69 4.30 -12.49
N LEU A 64 12.07 5.46 -13.02
CA LEU A 64 11.29 6.69 -12.87
C LEU A 64 9.93 6.58 -13.59
N ALA A 65 9.89 5.99 -14.79
CA ALA A 65 8.66 5.75 -15.52
C ALA A 65 7.73 4.79 -14.75
N LEU A 66 8.25 3.64 -14.30
CA LEU A 66 7.50 2.68 -13.48
C LEU A 66 6.96 3.31 -12.20
N SER A 67 7.74 4.17 -11.55
CA SER A 67 7.30 4.92 -10.38
C SER A 67 6.13 5.85 -10.70
N CYS A 68 6.19 6.58 -11.81
CA CYS A 68 5.11 7.46 -12.24
C CYS A 68 3.83 6.68 -12.58
N GLU A 69 3.94 5.55 -13.29
CA GLU A 69 2.81 4.64 -13.57
C GLU A 69 2.17 4.14 -12.28
N HIS A 70 2.97 3.68 -11.33
CA HIS A 70 2.46 3.17 -10.05
C HIS A 70 1.70 4.25 -9.27
N VAL A 71 2.20 5.48 -9.25
CA VAL A 71 1.51 6.60 -8.59
C VAL A 71 0.19 6.92 -9.29
N LEU A 72 0.15 6.90 -10.63
CA LEU A 72 -1.09 7.09 -11.38
C LEU A 72 -2.14 6.03 -11.06
N ASP A 73 -1.75 4.76 -11.00
CA ASP A 73 -2.65 3.66 -10.63
C ASP A 73 -3.23 3.87 -9.22
N GLN A 74 -2.40 4.25 -8.25
CA GLN A 74 -2.87 4.53 -6.88
C GLN A 74 -3.82 5.74 -6.83
N MET A 75 -3.58 6.74 -7.68
CA MET A 75 -4.43 7.91 -7.77
C MET A 75 -5.79 7.60 -8.39
N ASP A 76 -5.86 6.71 -9.40
CA ASP A 76 -7.14 6.28 -9.97
C ASP A 76 -8.01 5.56 -8.93
N VAL A 77 -7.39 4.67 -8.13
CA VAL A 77 -8.07 4.02 -6.99
C VAL A 77 -8.59 5.05 -5.99
N SER A 78 -7.76 6.04 -5.64
CA SER A 78 -8.11 7.09 -4.68
C SER A 78 -9.23 8.01 -5.21
N CYS A 79 -9.17 8.38 -6.48
CA CYS A 79 -10.21 9.16 -7.16
C CYS A 79 -11.53 8.37 -7.25
N GLY A 80 -11.46 7.07 -7.55
CA GLY A 80 -12.60 6.16 -7.50
C GLY A 80 -13.25 6.14 -6.13
N PHE A 81 -12.46 6.01 -5.06
CA PHE A 81 -12.96 6.05 -3.68
C PHE A 81 -13.65 7.39 -3.34
N ALA A 82 -13.08 8.53 -3.78
CA ALA A 82 -13.68 9.84 -3.59
C ALA A 82 -15.05 9.95 -4.30
N ARG A 83 -15.15 9.47 -5.55
CA ARG A 83 -16.40 9.41 -6.32
C ARG A 83 -17.45 8.50 -5.65
N PHE A 84 -17.03 7.32 -5.17
CA PHE A 84 -17.91 6.42 -4.43
C PHE A 84 -18.41 7.05 -3.13
N THR A 85 -17.54 7.78 -2.42
CA THR A 85 -17.92 8.48 -1.19
C THR A 85 -18.97 9.54 -1.49
N ALA A 86 -18.74 10.43 -2.47
CA ALA A 86 -19.74 11.44 -2.86
C ALA A 86 -21.10 10.81 -3.20
N THR A 87 -21.09 9.70 -3.93
CA THR A 87 -22.31 8.97 -4.34
C THR A 87 -23.00 8.28 -3.17
N ALA A 88 -22.26 7.62 -2.29
CA ALA A 88 -22.81 6.87 -1.15
C ALA A 88 -23.53 7.79 -0.15
N TRP A 89 -23.03 9.01 0.01
CA TRP A 89 -23.61 9.99 0.93
C TRP A 89 -24.66 10.90 0.29
N ALA A 90 -24.85 10.86 -1.04
CA ALA A 90 -25.84 11.67 -1.77
C ALA A 90 -27.28 11.53 -1.23
N ASN A 91 -27.63 10.36 -0.67
CA ASN A 91 -28.96 10.09 -0.12
C ASN A 91 -29.08 10.38 1.39
N ARG A 92 -28.04 10.92 2.04
CA ARG A 92 -28.08 11.33 3.45
C ARG A 92 -28.27 12.84 3.57
N PRO A 93 -29.46 13.32 4.01
CA PRO A 93 -29.68 14.73 4.29
C PRO A 93 -28.69 15.23 5.37
N GLY A 94 -28.12 16.42 5.16
CA GLY A 94 -27.14 17.04 6.06
C GLY A 94 -25.69 16.73 5.70
N LEU A 95 -25.26 15.47 5.84
CA LEU A 95 -23.85 15.09 5.62
C LEU A 95 -23.37 15.27 4.18
N TYR A 96 -24.27 15.12 3.20
CA TYR A 96 -23.90 15.28 1.79
C TYR A 96 -23.37 16.68 1.47
N GLN A 97 -23.94 17.73 2.06
CA GLN A 97 -23.52 19.11 1.79
C GLN A 97 -22.11 19.40 2.31
N GLU A 98 -21.64 18.64 3.30
CA GLU A 98 -20.28 18.77 3.84
C GLU A 98 -19.27 17.91 3.07
N ILE A 99 -19.67 16.69 2.68
CA ILE A 99 -18.78 15.70 2.06
C ILE A 99 -18.59 15.95 0.56
N ASP A 100 -19.65 16.34 -0.16
CA ASP A 100 -19.61 16.56 -1.62
C ASP A 100 -18.56 17.59 -2.06
N PRO A 101 -18.45 18.80 -1.47
CA PRO A 101 -17.43 19.76 -1.89
C PRO A 101 -16.00 19.24 -1.65
N ILE A 102 -15.76 18.57 -0.52
CA ILE A 102 -14.44 17.98 -0.20
C ILE A 102 -14.09 16.88 -1.19
N ALA A 103 -15.05 15.99 -1.50
CA ALA A 103 -14.83 14.91 -2.46
C ALA A 103 -14.55 15.45 -3.87
N ARG A 104 -15.27 16.51 -4.30
CA ARG A 104 -15.03 17.16 -5.60
C ARG A 104 -13.67 17.85 -5.68
N GLU A 105 -13.27 18.54 -4.62
CA GLU A 105 -11.95 19.18 -4.53
C GLU A 105 -10.85 18.11 -4.63
N LEU A 106 -11.00 17.00 -3.89
CA LEU A 106 -10.07 15.89 -3.92
C LEU A 106 -9.98 15.23 -5.31
N ILE A 107 -11.12 15.00 -5.98
CA ILE A 107 -11.17 14.49 -7.35
C ILE A 107 -10.43 15.44 -8.31
N THR A 108 -10.68 16.74 -8.18
CA THR A 108 -10.06 17.76 -9.05
C THR A 108 -8.54 17.77 -8.89
N GLU A 109 -8.03 17.69 -7.65
CA GLU A 109 -6.58 17.68 -7.43
C GLU A 109 -5.95 16.36 -7.90
N TYR A 110 -6.63 15.22 -7.72
CA TYR A 110 -6.15 13.95 -8.28
C TYR A 110 -6.09 13.99 -9.81
N GLU A 111 -7.11 14.51 -10.48
CA GLU A 111 -7.12 14.65 -11.94
C GLU A 111 -6.00 15.59 -12.41
N ARG A 112 -5.75 16.70 -11.70
CA ARG A 112 -4.66 17.64 -12.00
C ARG A 112 -3.29 16.99 -11.86
N HIS A 113 -3.05 16.29 -10.75
CA HIS A 113 -1.80 15.56 -10.53
C HIS A 113 -1.62 14.44 -11.56
N ALA A 114 -2.70 13.75 -11.96
CA ALA A 114 -2.64 12.68 -12.93
C ALA A 114 -2.28 13.22 -14.31
N GLU A 115 -2.82 14.38 -14.69
CA GLU A 115 -2.44 15.06 -15.93
C GLU A 115 -0.95 15.45 -15.94
N VAL A 116 -0.43 15.98 -14.83
CA VAL A 116 0.99 16.34 -14.72
C VAL A 116 1.88 15.10 -14.80
N LEU A 117 1.54 14.03 -14.08
CA LEU A 117 2.29 12.76 -14.11
C LEU A 117 2.22 12.09 -15.48
N GLY A 118 1.05 12.10 -16.14
CA GLY A 118 0.89 11.60 -17.50
C GLY A 118 1.81 12.33 -18.50
N ARG A 119 1.87 13.66 -18.43
CA ARG A 119 2.80 14.45 -19.26
C ARG A 119 4.28 14.15 -18.95
N LEU A 120 4.61 13.79 -17.72
CA LEU A 120 5.97 13.36 -17.37
C LEU A 120 6.26 11.99 -17.96
N LEU A 121 5.32 11.04 -17.89
CA LEU A 121 5.44 9.73 -18.55
C LEU A 121 5.61 9.86 -20.05
N ASP A 122 4.81 10.68 -20.71
CA ASP A 122 4.91 10.92 -22.16
C ASP A 122 6.31 11.45 -22.56
N ARG A 123 6.98 12.19 -21.66
CA ARG A 123 8.35 12.68 -21.87
C ARG A 123 9.41 11.63 -21.55
N LEU A 124 9.14 10.71 -20.65
CA LEU A 124 10.04 9.63 -20.26
C LEU A 124 9.97 8.46 -21.27
N ALA A 125 8.81 8.19 -21.86
CA ALA A 125 8.59 7.12 -22.83
C ALA A 125 9.62 7.12 -23.99
N PRO A 126 9.86 8.22 -24.72
CA PRO A 126 10.86 8.22 -25.80
C PRO A 126 12.29 8.04 -25.27
N LEU A 127 12.59 8.48 -24.04
CA LEU A 127 13.91 8.31 -23.43
C LEU A 127 14.16 6.86 -22.97
N ALA A 128 13.09 6.10 -22.69
CA ALA A 128 13.18 4.67 -22.39
C ALA A 128 13.31 3.82 -23.67
N GLU A 129 12.72 4.28 -24.77
CA GLU A 129 12.70 3.61 -26.08
C GLU A 129 13.95 3.86 -26.94
N GLU A 130 14.78 4.87 -26.64
CA GLU A 130 16.05 5.08 -27.36
C GLU A 130 16.88 3.77 -27.39
N GLU A 131 17.08 3.28 -28.62
CA GLU A 131 17.67 1.99 -28.98
C GLU A 131 19.12 1.84 -28.48
N GLU A 132 19.54 0.58 -28.35
CA GLU A 132 20.81 -0.01 -27.89
C GLU A 132 22.14 0.53 -28.50
N HIS A 133 22.15 1.73 -29.08
CA HIS A 133 23.25 2.26 -29.89
C HIS A 133 23.79 3.62 -29.43
N ILE A 134 23.25 4.17 -28.35
CA ILE A 134 23.92 5.26 -27.64
C ILE A 134 24.74 4.58 -26.54
N ASP A 135 26.07 4.65 -26.67
CA ASP A 135 26.99 4.43 -25.55
C ASP A 135 26.66 5.51 -24.50
N HIS A 136 25.60 5.29 -23.73
CA HIS A 136 25.33 6.09 -22.55
C HIS A 136 26.54 5.86 -21.65
N GLU A 137 27.35 6.89 -21.43
CA GLU A 137 28.44 6.84 -20.47
C GLU A 137 27.81 6.60 -19.09
N ASP A 138 27.71 5.34 -18.70
CA ASP A 138 27.29 4.95 -17.37
C ASP A 138 28.21 5.66 -16.36
N LEU A 139 27.59 6.22 -15.33
CA LEU A 139 28.35 6.85 -14.25
C LEU A 139 29.01 5.75 -13.42
N ASP A 140 30.23 6.01 -12.93
CA ASP A 140 30.80 5.16 -11.89
C ASP A 140 29.88 5.19 -10.66
N PRO A 141 29.43 4.03 -10.14
CA PRO A 141 28.67 3.94 -8.88
C PRO A 141 29.28 4.76 -7.74
N HIS A 142 30.61 4.88 -7.69
CA HIS A 142 31.30 5.71 -6.71
C HIS A 142 30.98 7.20 -6.86
N ASP A 143 30.94 7.72 -8.10
CA ASP A 143 30.60 9.11 -8.39
C ASP A 143 29.12 9.40 -8.10
N VAL A 144 28.24 8.44 -8.38
CA VAL A 144 26.82 8.52 -8.00
C VAL A 144 26.68 8.60 -6.47
N MET A 145 27.40 7.73 -5.74
CA MET A 145 27.37 7.74 -4.28
C MET A 145 27.83 9.08 -3.71
N LEU A 146 28.90 9.68 -4.24
CA LEU A 146 29.37 11.01 -3.81
C LEU A 146 28.32 12.12 -4.03
N ARG A 147 27.53 12.02 -5.12
CA ARG A 147 26.47 13.01 -5.43
C ARG A 147 25.24 12.82 -4.54
N VAL A 148 24.89 11.58 -4.19
CA VAL A 148 23.68 11.25 -3.42
C VAL A 148 23.93 11.27 -1.91
N GLN A 149 25.18 11.08 -1.46
CA GLN A 149 25.56 11.06 -0.04
C GLN A 149 25.06 12.27 0.78
N PRO A 150 25.11 13.52 0.28
CA PRO A 150 24.54 14.66 1.01
C PRO A 150 23.05 14.50 1.31
N MET A 151 22.28 13.92 0.39
CA MET A 151 20.84 13.71 0.53
C MET A 151 20.52 12.62 1.56
N LEU A 152 21.31 11.54 1.57
CA LEU A 152 21.16 10.45 2.55
C LEU A 152 21.53 10.89 3.98
N THR A 153 22.47 11.84 4.12
CA THR A 153 22.88 12.36 5.43
C THR A 153 21.99 13.48 5.95
N ALA A 154 21.31 14.23 5.07
CA ALA A 154 20.44 15.33 5.46
C ALA A 154 19.19 14.87 6.23
N GLU A 155 18.60 13.72 5.85
CA GLU A 155 17.49 13.09 6.59
C GLU A 155 17.87 12.58 7.98
N ALA A 156 19.17 12.38 8.27
CA ALA A 156 19.62 11.95 9.59
C ALA A 156 19.76 13.10 10.61
N THR A 157 19.57 14.35 10.17
CA THR A 157 19.77 15.58 10.98
C THR A 157 18.53 16.46 11.15
N ALA A 158 17.39 16.08 10.57
CA ALA A 158 16.09 16.73 10.74
C ALA A 158 15.22 15.95 11.73
#